data_AF-A0A7C9BKR6-F1
#
_entry.id   AF-A0A7C9BKR6-F1
#
_cell.length_a   1.000
_cell.length_b   1.000
_cell.length_c   1.000
_cell.angle_alpha   90.00
_cell.angle_beta   90.00
_cell.angle_gamma   90.00
#
_symmetry.space_group_name_H-M   'P 1'
#
loop_
_entity.id
_entity.type
_entity.pdbx_description
1 polymer ?
#
loop_
_entity_poly.entity_id
_entity_poly.type
_entity_poly.pdbx_seq_one_letter_code
_entity_poly.pdbx_strand_id
1 'polypeptide(L)' 'MVLVGGGIDNCKYSYLWDGSCSGWVLLHINSDKPEEAPRYLIFNVETRRSLLIRDDKVCAEVKQAMLNGGVRIVTSINES' A
#
# COMPACT_ATOMS: atom_id res chain seq x y z
N MET A 1 9.95 8.09 -1.19
CA MET A 1 11.20 7.32 -0.96
C MET A 1 10.81 5.89 -0.57
N VAL A 2 11.49 4.85 -1.08
CA VAL A 2 11.11 3.44 -0.85
C VAL A 2 12.29 2.70 -0.27
N LEU A 3 12.03 1.80 0.67
CA LEU A 3 13.05 1.00 1.33
C LEU A 3 12.99 -0.46 0.87
N VAL A 4 14.14 -0.92 0.40
CA VAL A 4 14.49 -2.32 0.13
C VAL A 4 14.99 -2.90 1.46
N GLY A 5 14.39 -3.99 1.91
CA GLY A 5 14.80 -4.65 3.16
C GLY A 5 16.14 -5.36 3.01
N GLY A 6 17.11 -5.00 3.85
CA GLY A 6 18.35 -5.75 4.06
C GLY A 6 18.81 -5.58 5.50
N GLY A 7 19.17 -6.69 6.15
CA GLY A 7 19.93 -6.69 7.40
C GLY A 7 19.11 -6.93 8.67
N ILE A 8 19.58 -7.92 9.42
CA ILE A 8 19.07 -8.45 10.68
C ILE A 8 19.32 -7.42 11.81
N ASP A 9 18.49 -7.45 12.85
CA ASP A 9 18.50 -6.66 14.10
C ASP A 9 17.70 -5.36 14.13
N ASN A 10 16.61 -5.42 14.91
CA ASN A 10 15.81 -4.31 15.41
C ASN A 10 15.10 -3.45 14.34
N CYS A 11 14.09 -4.04 13.70
CA CYS A 11 13.20 -3.39 12.73
C CYS A 11 12.39 -2.23 13.36
N LYS A 12 13.04 -1.10 13.64
CA LYS A 12 12.35 0.19 13.74
C LYS A 12 11.73 0.44 12.37
N TYR A 13 10.41 0.29 12.28
CA TYR A 13 9.64 0.64 11.10
C TYR A 13 9.85 2.12 10.78
N SER A 14 10.81 2.43 9.92
CA SER A 14 10.99 3.77 9.40
C SER A 14 9.92 4.00 8.32
N TYR A 15 8.75 4.43 8.82
CA TYR A 15 7.64 5.12 8.14
C TYR A 15 6.78 4.28 7.18
N LEU A 16 5.54 3.99 7.62
CA LEU A 16 4.56 3.14 6.93
C LEU A 16 3.80 3.90 5.83
N TRP A 17 3.17 5.02 6.15
CA TRP A 17 2.58 5.99 5.23
C TRP A 17 1.97 7.09 6.11
N ASP A 18 2.31 8.35 5.87
CA ASP A 18 1.84 9.51 6.65
C ASP A 18 1.14 10.57 5.77
N GLY A 19 0.92 10.25 4.50
CA GLY A 19 0.33 11.17 3.51
C GLY A 19 1.28 12.23 2.96
N SER A 20 2.55 12.27 3.39
CA SER A 20 3.52 13.29 2.93
C SER A 20 4.03 13.07 1.50
N CYS A 21 4.00 11.84 1.00
CA CYS A 21 4.49 11.49 -0.33
C CYS A 21 3.33 11.37 -1.33
N SER A 22 3.47 12.02 -2.48
CA SER A 22 2.55 11.88 -3.61
C SER A 22 2.63 10.49 -4.26
N GLY A 23 1.64 10.17 -5.08
CA GLY A 23 1.63 8.97 -5.91
C GLY A 23 1.21 7.68 -5.21
N TRP A 24 1.01 7.64 -3.89
CA TRP A 24 0.47 6.46 -3.22
C TRP A 24 -1.01 6.25 -3.53
N VAL A 25 -1.40 5.01 -3.85
CA VAL A 25 -2.75 4.56 -4.17
C VAL A 25 -3.02 3.19 -3.52
N LEU A 26 -4.30 2.86 -3.40
CA LEU A 26 -4.74 1.49 -3.08
C LEU A 26 -5.13 0.78 -4.38
N LEU A 27 -4.31 -0.16 -4.82
CA LEU A 27 -4.58 -0.99 -5.99
C LEU A 27 -5.46 -2.18 -5.59
N HIS A 28 -6.63 -2.31 -6.21
CA HIS A 28 -7.53 -3.44 -6.00
C HIS A 28 -6.97 -4.71 -6.65
N ILE A 29 -6.84 -5.79 -5.88
CA ILE A 29 -6.20 -7.04 -6.33
C ILE A 29 -7.20 -8.21 -6.48
N ASN A 30 -8.43 -8.08 -5.97
CA ASN A 30 -9.46 -9.10 -6.07
C ASN A 30 -10.51 -8.68 -7.11
N SER A 31 -10.64 -9.40 -8.23
CA SER A 31 -11.56 -9.01 -9.31
C SER A 31 -12.57 -10.09 -9.72
N ASP A 32 -12.49 -11.31 -9.20
CA ASP A 32 -13.23 -12.41 -9.85
C ASP A 32 -14.51 -12.83 -9.13
N LYS A 33 -14.70 -12.43 -7.86
CA LYS A 33 -15.89 -12.80 -7.08
C LYS A 33 -16.46 -11.62 -6.29
N PRO A 34 -17.75 -11.27 -6.47
CA PRO A 34 -18.40 -10.17 -5.76
C PRO A 34 -18.62 -10.43 -4.26
N GLU A 35 -18.49 -11.69 -3.82
CA GLU A 35 -18.64 -12.11 -2.41
C GLU A 35 -17.32 -12.04 -1.61
N GLU A 36 -16.19 -11.77 -2.26
CA GLU A 36 -14.91 -11.64 -1.57
C GLU A 36 -14.70 -10.22 -1.06
N ALA A 37 -14.21 -10.11 0.18
CA ALA A 37 -13.78 -8.83 0.73
C ALA A 37 -12.69 -8.21 -0.17
N PRO A 38 -12.78 -6.91 -0.48
CA PRO A 38 -11.83 -6.25 -1.37
C PRO A 38 -10.42 -6.30 -0.78
N ARG A 39 -9.47 -6.77 -1.57
CA ARG A 39 -8.04 -6.79 -1.21
C ARG A 39 -7.34 -5.64 -1.91
N TYR A 40 -6.55 -4.90 -1.14
CA TYR A 40 -5.78 -3.76 -1.63
C TYR A 40 -4.27 -3.98 -1.48
N LEU A 41 -3.53 -3.60 -2.51
CA LEU A 41 -2.08 -3.42 -2.50
C LEU A 41 -1.79 -1.93 -2.34
N ILE A 42 -0.88 -1.58 -1.43
CA ILE A 42 -0.38 -0.21 -1.33
C ILE A 42 0.67 -0.04 -2.42
N PHE A 43 0.41 0.84 -3.38
CA PHE A 43 1.26 1.04 -4.55
C PHE A 43 1.56 2.52 -4.76
N ASN A 44 2.77 2.84 -5.18
CA ASN A 44 3.14 4.19 -5.58
C ASN A 44 3.24 4.26 -7.10
N VAL A 45 2.33 5.01 -7.75
CA VAL A 45 2.26 5.11 -9.22
C VAL A 45 3.42 5.88 -9.84
N GLU A 46 4.02 6.81 -9.10
CA GLU A 46 5.14 7.62 -9.59
C GLU A 46 6.44 6.81 -9.61
N THR A 47 6.70 6.06 -8.53
CA THR A 47 7.92 5.25 -8.38
C THR A 47 7.76 3.79 -8.84
N ARG A 48 6.53 3.38 -9.17
CA ARG A 48 6.15 2.01 -9.50
C ARG A 48 6.57 0.97 -8.45
N ARG A 49 6.50 1.32 -7.17
CA ARG A 49 6.89 0.43 -6.06
C ARG A 49 5.69 0.08 -5.19
N SER A 50 5.65 -1.15 -4.72
CA SER A 50 4.69 -1.61 -3.73
C SER A 50 5.25 -1.48 -2.32
N LEU A 51 4.37 -1.20 -1.37
CA LEU A 51 4.69 -1.26 0.05
C LEU A 51 4.19 -2.59 0.61
N LEU A 52 5.12 -3.41 1.09
CA LEU A 52 4.83 -4.67 1.75
C LEU A 52 4.91 -4.49 3.27
N ILE A 53 3.78 -4.63 3.95
CA ILE A 53 3.70 -4.63 5.41
C ILE A 53 3.44 -6.07 5.86
N ARG A 54 4.36 -6.66 6.63
CA ARG A 54 4.28 -8.06 7.08
C ARG A 54 3.31 -8.28 8.24
N ASP A 55 3.11 -7.26 9.06
CA ASP A 55 2.17 -7.33 10.17
C ASP A 55 0.77 -6.99 9.66
N ASP A 56 -0.15 -7.94 9.79
CA ASP A 56 -1.51 -7.82 9.26
C ASP A 56 -2.30 -6.69 9.93
N LYS A 57 -2.09 -6.47 11.24
CA LYS A 57 -2.77 -5.41 12.00
C LYS A 57 -2.29 -4.05 11.51
N VAL A 58 -0.97 -3.89 11.39
CA VAL A 58 -0.36 -2.65 10.87
C VAL A 58 -0.80 -2.40 9.42
N CYS A 59 -0.84 -3.46 8.59
CA CYS A 59 -1.29 -3.36 7.21
C CYS A 59 -2.74 -2.86 7.11
N ALA A 60 -3.63 -3.38 7.98
CA ALA A 60 -5.02 -2.94 8.06
C ALA A 60 -5.13 -1.47 8.52
N GLU A 61 -4.40 -1.08 9.57
CA GLU A 61 -4.38 0.29 10.10
C GLU A 61 -3.92 1.30 9.03
N VAL A 62 -2.85 0.98 8.30
CA VAL A 62 -2.34 1.84 7.23
C VAL A 62 -3.33 1.97 6.09
N LYS A 63 -3.97 0.87 5.66
CA LYS A 63 -5.01 0.92 4.62
C LYS A 63 -6.20 1.78 5.05
N GLN A 64 -6.64 1.64 6.30
CA GLN A 64 -7.70 2.48 6.85
C GLN A 64 -7.29 3.96 6.91
N ALA A 65 -6.06 4.26 7.32
CA ALA A 65 -5.54 5.63 7.30
C ALA A 65 -5.51 6.20 5.87
N MET A 66 -5.10 5.42 4.87
CA MET A 66 -5.11 5.82 3.46
C MET A 66 -6.53 6.11 2.94
N LEU A 67 -7.49 5.25 3.29
CA LEU A 67 -8.90 5.47 2.95
C LEU A 67 -9.45 6.74 3.60
N ASN A 68 -9.19 6.94 4.89
CA ASN A 68 -9.60 8.14 5.64
C ASN A 68 -8.91 9.40 5.13
N GLY A 69 -7.68 9.28 4.63
CA GLY A 69 -6.93 10.36 3.99
C GLY A 69 -7.34 10.66 2.55
N GLY A 70 -8.35 9.97 2.00
CA GLY A 70 -8.87 10.21 0.65
C GLY A 70 -7.93 9.75 -0.46
N VAL A 71 -7.05 8.79 -0.18
CA VAL A 71 -6.18 8.20 -1.21
C VAL A 71 -7.03 7.51 -2.29
N ARG A 72 -6.62 7.67 -3.54
CA ARG A 72 -7.32 7.06 -4.68
C ARG A 72 -7.22 5.54 -4.64
N ILE A 73 -8.35 4.88 -4.91
CA ILE A 73 -8.41 3.45 -5.20
C ILE A 73 -8.33 3.29 -6.73
N VAL A 74 -7.43 2.41 -7.19
CA VAL A 74 -7.26 2.09 -8.62
C VAL A 74 -7.53 0.61 -8.85
N THR A 75 -8.12 0.26 -9.98
CA THR A 75 -8.44 -1.15 -10.34
C THR A 75 -7.48 -1.74 -11.36
N SER A 76 -6.73 -0.89 -12.06
CA SER A 76 -5.71 -1.28 -13.03
C SER A 76 -4.64 -0.19 -13.12
N ILE A 77 -3.43 -0.60 -13.50
CA ILE A 77 -2.32 0.31 -13.80
C ILE A 77 -1.90 0.00 -15.22
N ASN A 78 -2.30 0.86 -16.16
CA ASN A 78 -1.91 0.70 -17.56
C ASN A 78 -0.47 1.18 -17.73
N GLU A 79 0.37 0.35 -18.35
CA GLU A 79 1.66 0.79 -18.87
C GLU A 79 1.41 1.48 -20.21
N SER A 80 1.66 2.79 -20.26
CA SER A 80 1.79 3.54 -21.53
C SER A 80 3.23 3.51 -22.00
#